data_AF-A0A9P6FPE0-F1
#
_entry.id   AF-A0A9P6FPE0-F1
#
_cell.length_a   1.000
_cell.length_b   1.000
_cell.length_c   1.000
_cell.angle_alpha   90.00
_cell.angle_beta   90.00
_cell.angle_gamma   90.00
#
_symmetry.space_group_name_H-M   'P 1'
#
loop_
_entity.id
_entity.type
_entity.pdbx_description
1 polymer ?
#
loop_
_entity_poly.entity_id
_entity_poly.type
_entity_poly.pdbx_seq_one_letter_code
_entity_poly.pdbx_strand_id
1 'polypeptide(L)'
;MYYTLMCWIGGRWPCKLRPLIKKTNLDDILAMLRRNLKLPKRFYIDIEFDHHGNTFMILNTSHWQWAREQMNHGDMSIRCKIWQKHYTR
;
A
#
# COMPACT_ATOMS: atom_id res chain seq x y z
N MET A 1 -19.23 -6.53 -5.89
CA MET A 1 -18.09 -7.07 -5.12
C MET A 1 -17.21 -5.92 -4.67
N TYR A 2 -17.02 -5.77 -3.36
CA TYR A 2 -16.13 -4.77 -2.75
C TYR A 2 -14.78 -5.46 -2.47
N TYR A 3 -13.68 -4.79 -2.79
CA TYR A 3 -12.33 -5.26 -2.47
C TYR A 3 -11.82 -4.44 -1.28
N THR A 4 -11.21 -5.07 -0.28
CA THR A 4 -10.61 -4.35 0.85
C THR A 4 -9.10 -4.36 0.71
N LEU A 5 -8.48 -3.20 0.92
CA LEU A 5 -7.04 -3.10 1.06
C LEU A 5 -6.72 -3.24 2.55
N MET A 6 -5.90 -4.22 2.88
CA MET A 6 -5.42 -4.47 4.24
C MET A 6 -3.98 -3.96 4.30
N CYS A 7 -3.73 -2.88 5.05
CA CYS A 7 -2.37 -2.36 5.22
C CYS A 7 -1.82 -2.66 6.63
N TRP A 8 -0.58 -3.13 6.67
CA TRP A 8 0.20 -3.33 7.89
C TRP A 8 1.14 -2.15 8.14
N ILE A 9 1.06 -1.57 9.34
CA ILE A 9 1.83 -0.38 9.72
C ILE A 9 2.36 -0.58 11.13
N GLY A 10 3.68 -0.63 11.29
CA GLY A 10 4.34 -0.64 12.60
C GLY A 10 3.89 -1.75 13.55
N GLY A 11 3.60 -2.96 13.05
CA GLY A 11 3.22 -4.09 13.93
C GLY A 11 1.73 -4.30 14.16
N ARG A 12 0.84 -3.40 13.73
CA ARG A 12 -0.61 -3.54 13.96
C ARG A 12 -1.38 -3.93 12.69
N TRP A 13 -2.03 -5.10 12.76
CA TRP A 13 -3.04 -5.60 11.82
C TRP A 13 -4.45 -5.18 12.26
N PRO A 14 -5.40 -4.89 11.35
CA PRO A 14 -5.31 -4.22 10.06
C PRO A 14 -6.01 -2.84 10.07
N CYS A 15 -5.43 -1.85 9.40
CA CYS A 15 -6.22 -0.73 8.89
C CYS A 15 -7.00 -1.23 7.67
N LYS A 16 -8.29 -1.52 7.83
CA LYS A 16 -9.19 -1.81 6.71
C LYS A 16 -9.40 -0.54 5.91
N LEU A 17 -8.63 -0.39 4.85
CA LEU A 17 -8.84 0.66 3.88
C LEU A 17 -9.89 0.12 2.91
N ARG A 18 -11.10 0.69 2.96
CA ARG A 18 -12.10 0.44 1.93
C ARG A 18 -11.87 1.42 0.78
N PRO A 19 -11.10 1.04 -0.26
CA PRO A 19 -11.42 1.52 -1.60
C PRO A 19 -11.52 0.39 -2.61
N LEU A 20 -12.26 0.65 -3.69
CA LEU A 20 -12.36 -0.21 -4.87
C LEU A 20 -10.97 -0.38 -5.53
N ILE A 21 -10.20 -1.39 -5.10
CA ILE A 21 -8.87 -1.74 -5.63
C ILE A 21 -8.86 -1.79 -7.17
N LYS A 22 -9.96 -2.26 -7.78
CA LYS A 22 -10.10 -2.43 -9.23
C LYS A 22 -9.89 -1.13 -10.04
N LYS A 23 -10.17 0.05 -9.47
CA LYS A 23 -10.04 1.35 -10.17
C LYS A 23 -9.02 2.32 -9.56
N THR A 24 -8.40 1.96 -8.43
CA THR A 24 -7.47 2.87 -7.75
C THR A 24 -6.09 2.80 -8.38
N ASN A 25 -5.51 3.96 -8.68
CA ASN A 25 -4.11 4.07 -9.10
C ASN A 25 -3.19 4.11 -7.86
N LEU A 26 -1.87 4.02 -8.08
CA LEU A 26 -0.90 4.02 -6.99
C LEU A 26 -0.92 5.34 -6.19
N ASP A 27 -1.07 6.48 -6.87
CA ASP A 27 -1.09 7.80 -6.23
C ASP A 27 -2.27 7.99 -5.28
N ASP A 28 -3.45 7.48 -5.65
CA ASP A 28 -4.66 7.47 -4.84
C ASP A 28 -4.44 6.66 -3.56
N ILE A 29 -3.77 5.50 -3.68
CA ILE A 29 -3.42 4.65 -2.53
C ILE A 29 -2.43 5.38 -1.62
N LEU A 30 -1.38 5.99 -2.18
CA LEU A 30 -0.42 6.77 -1.41
C LEU A 30 -1.09 7.97 -0.71
N ALA A 31 -1.98 8.69 -1.40
CA ALA A 31 -2.73 9.80 -0.84
C ALA A 31 -3.70 9.35 0.25
N MET A 32 -4.36 8.20 0.08
CA MET A 32 -5.21 7.58 1.09
C MET A 32 -4.40 7.16 2.32
N LEU A 33 -3.25 6.50 2.14
CA LEU A 33 -2.36 6.10 3.23
C LEU A 33 -1.87 7.33 4.00
N ARG A 34 -1.39 8.37 3.31
CA ARG A 34 -0.96 9.63 3.95
C ARG A 34 -2.06 10.26 4.79
N ARG A 35 -3.30 10.31 4.29
CA ARG A 35 -4.45 10.87 5.01
C ARG A 35 -4.80 10.06 6.25
N ASN A 36 -4.95 8.74 6.11
CA ASN A 36 -5.32 7.86 7.23
C ASN A 36 -4.27 7.84 8.34
N LEU A 37 -3.00 7.98 7.97
CA LEU A 37 -1.89 7.91 8.90
C LEU A 37 -1.43 9.28 9.39
N LYS A 38 -2.12 10.35 8.98
CA LYS A 38 -1.77 11.74 9.29
C LYS A 38 -0.28 12.02 9.04
N LEU A 39 0.27 11.45 7.96
CA LEU A 39 1.70 11.51 7.67
C LEU A 39 2.08 12.85 7.03
N PRO A 40 3.03 13.61 7.60
CA PRO A 40 3.57 14.81 6.98
C PRO A 40 4.29 14.51 5.65
N LYS A 41 4.41 15.53 4.78
CA LYS A 41 5.05 15.41 3.45
C LYS A 41 6.51 14.90 3.48
N ARG A 42 7.22 15.11 4.59
CA ARG A 42 8.62 14.67 4.79
C ARG A 42 8.80 13.16 4.95
N PHE A 43 7.70 12.43 5.14
CA PHE A 43 7.72 10.97 5.22
C PHE A 43 7.45 10.36 3.85
N TYR A 44 8.17 9.28 3.58
CA TYR A 44 8.04 8.41 2.43
C TYR A 44 7.29 7.14 2.85
N ILE A 45 6.61 6.51 1.89
CA ILE A 45 5.84 5.29 2.07
C ILE A 45 6.25 4.34 0.96
N ASP A 46 6.88 3.24 1.32
CA ASP A 46 7.08 2.11 0.42
C ASP A 46 5.96 1.09 0.64
N ILE A 47 5.48 0.52 -0.44
CA ILE A 47 4.41 -0.47 -0.42
C ILE A 47 5.00 -1.81 -0.87
N GLU A 48 4.80 -2.83 -0.04
CA GLU A 48 5.11 -4.21 -0.35
C GLU A 48 3.80 -4.99 -0.50
N PHE A 49 3.75 -5.89 -1.46
CA PHE A 49 2.61 -6.74 -1.75
C PHE A 49 3.01 -8.20 -1.52
N ASP A 50 2.30 -8.88 -0.63
CA ASP A 50 2.54 -10.30 -0.34
C ASP A 50 1.64 -11.16 -1.24
N HIS A 51 2.27 -12.02 -2.05
CA HIS A 51 1.58 -12.92 -2.98
C HIS A 51 2.23 -14.30 -3.01
N HIS A 52 1.47 -15.33 -2.67
CA HIS A 52 1.92 -16.74 -2.57
C HIS A 52 3.22 -16.93 -1.74
N GLY A 53 3.34 -16.21 -0.61
CA GLY A 53 4.51 -16.29 0.27
C GLY A 53 5.74 -15.51 -0.21
N ASN A 54 5.63 -14.80 -1.34
CA ASN A 54 6.66 -13.90 -1.83
C ASN A 54 6.25 -12.43 -1.61
N THR A 55 7.21 -11.59 -1.26
CA THR A 55 6.99 -10.15 -1.06
C THR A 55 7.53 -9.37 -2.26
N PHE A 56 6.68 -8.57 -2.88
CA PHE A 56 7.01 -7.77 -4.06
C PHE A 56 6.93 -6.27 -3.75
N MET A 57 7.92 -5.49 -4.20
CA MET A 57 7.95 -4.05 -3.97
C MET A 57 7.20 -3.28 -5.06
N ILE A 58 6.26 -2.44 -4.65
CA ILE A 58 5.50 -1.58 -5.55
C ILE A 58 6.25 -0.26 -5.73
N LEU A 59 7.06 -0.17 -6.80
CA LEU A 59 7.91 0.98 -7.09
C LEU A 59 7.23 2.04 -7.98
N ASN A 60 6.27 1.60 -8.79
CA ASN A 60 5.62 2.43 -9.79
C ASN A 60 4.22 1.90 -10.12
N THR A 61 3.50 2.66 -10.95
CA THR A 61 2.15 2.33 -11.40
C THR A 61 2.06 0.97 -12.09
N SER A 62 3.08 0.55 -12.84
CA SER A 62 3.10 -0.75 -13.51
C SER A 62 3.17 -1.92 -12.52
N HIS A 63 3.99 -1.81 -11.47
CA HIS A 63 4.03 -2.82 -10.39
C HIS A 63 2.70 -2.88 -9.64
N TRP A 64 2.08 -1.72 -9.40
CA TRP A 64 0.76 -1.66 -8.77
C TRP A 64 -0.32 -2.33 -9.65
N GLN A 65 -0.29 -2.08 -10.95
CA GLN A 65 -1.20 -2.74 -11.88
C GLN A 65 -1.00 -4.26 -11.88
N TRP A 66 0.25 -4.73 -11.98
CA TRP A 66 0.56 -6.15 -11.89
C TRP A 66 0.03 -6.77 -10.59
N ALA A 67 0.26 -6.12 -9.45
CA ALA A 67 -0.20 -6.62 -8.16
C ALA A 67 -1.73 -6.71 -8.05
N ARG A 68 -2.46 -5.80 -8.71
CA ARG A 68 -3.92 -5.87 -8.84
C ARG A 68 -4.36 -7.02 -9.75
N GLU A 69 -3.64 -7.28 -10.84
CA GLU A 69 -3.93 -8.40 -11.75
C GLU A 69 -3.71 -9.77 -11.08
N GLN A 70 -2.79 -9.86 -10.11
CA GLN A 70 -2.62 -11.06 -9.30
C GLN A 70 -3.79 -11.33 -8.33
N MET A 71 -4.65 -10.33 -8.09
CA MET A 71 -5.79 -10.42 -7.18
C MET A 71 -7.07 -10.72 -7.95
N ASN A 72 -7.35 -12.01 -8.19
CA ASN A 72 -8.56 -12.44 -8.91
C ASN A 72 -9.85 -12.23 -8.08
N HIS A 73 -9.79 -12.49 -6.77
CA HIS A 73 -10.88 -12.25 -5.80
C HIS A 73 -10.30 -12.04 -4.40
N GLY A 74 -10.94 -11.19 -3.57
CA GLY A 74 -10.62 -11.06 -2.15
C GLY A 74 -9.91 -9.76 -1.75
N ASP A 75 -9.32 -9.78 -0.56
CA ASP A 75 -8.64 -8.64 0.04
C ASP A 75 -7.17 -8.61 -0.40
N MET A 76 -6.69 -7.44 -0.86
CA MET A 76 -5.29 -7.25 -1.17
C MET A 76 -4.55 -6.90 0.13
N SER A 77 -3.60 -7.74 0.52
CA SER A 77 -2.75 -7.47 1.68
C SER A 77 -1.47 -6.78 1.24
N ILE A 78 -1.25 -5.59 1.79
CA ILE A 78 -0.03 -4.82 1.57
C ILE A 78 0.64 -4.50 2.91
N ARG A 79 1.96 -4.37 2.87
CA ARG A 79 2.76 -3.85 3.97
C ARG A 79 3.26 -2.46 3.60
N CYS A 80 3.07 -1.52 4.50
CA CYS A 80 3.42 -0.12 4.27
C CYS A 80 4.62 0.21 5.16
N LYS A 81 5.79 0.44 4.56
CA LYS A 81 7.01 0.87 5.27
C LYS A 81 7.10 2.38 5.22
N ILE A 82 7.06 3.03 6.39
CA ILE A 82 7.12 4.48 6.52
C ILE A 82 8.50 4.87 7.00
N TRP A 83 9.15 5.78 6.29
CA TRP A 83 10.47 6.26 6.67
C TRP A 83 10.63 7.75 6.36
N GLN A 84 11.57 8.38 7.04
CA GLN A 84 11.94 9.77 6.81
C GLN A 84 13.38 9.78 6.32
N LYS A 85 13.65 10.46 5.21
CA LYS A 85 15.03 10.68 4.77
C LYS A 85 15.67 11.67 5.75
N HIS A 86 16.47 11.16 6.67
CA HIS A 86 17.40 12.00 7.42
C HIS A 86 18.60 12.26 6.51
N TYR A 87 18.75 13.49 6.04
CA TYR A 87 20.03 13.91 5.50
C TYR A 87 21.02 13.90 6.66
N THR A 88 21.97 12.96 6.65
CA THR A 88 23.20 13.06 7.43
C THR A 88 23.91 14.33 6.98
N ARG A 89 24.08 15.26 7.92
CA ARG A 89 24.73 16.55 7.68
C ARG A 89 26.25 16.38 7.60
#